data_AF-A0A969NC69-F1
#
_entry.id   AF-A0A969NC69-F1
#
_cell.length_a   1.000
_cell.length_b   1.000
_cell.length_c   1.000
_cell.angle_alpha   90.00
_cell.angle_beta   90.00
_cell.angle_gamma   90.00
#
_symmetry.space_group_name_H-M   'P 1'
#
loop_
_entity.id
_entity.type
_entity.pdbx_description
1 polymer ?
#
loop_
_entity_poly.entity_id
_entity_poly.type
_entity_poly.pdbx_seq_one_letter_code
_entity_poly.pdbx_strand_id
1 'polypeptide(L)'
;TREKIEYANVGIAWKNIGTISNDEGKFALLVPKSLANCDLLISSIGYKPYKVNISEIKNEPLDIQLLPENIEIEEVIVSALTAKRLVAEAVKKIPENYSSLPYMATGFYREIVKENNKAFEIVEAVLEFFKTSYLPEEEKDQGPNN
;
A
#
# COMPACT_ATOMS: atom_id res chain seq x y z
N THR A 1 -11.71 22.46 -22.65
CA THR A 1 -13.05 22.67 -22.06
C THR A 1 -12.88 22.98 -20.58
N ARG A 2 -13.74 23.81 -19.96
CA ARG A 2 -13.74 24.10 -18.50
C ARG A 2 -14.74 23.19 -17.78
N GLU A 3 -14.72 21.91 -18.14
CA GLU A 3 -15.65 20.94 -17.58
C GLU A 3 -15.16 20.49 -16.19
N LYS A 4 -16.12 20.20 -15.31
CA LYS A 4 -15.86 19.68 -13.97
C LYS A 4 -15.25 18.28 -14.05
N ILE A 5 -14.30 17.99 -13.16
CA ILE A 5 -13.68 16.66 -13.05
C ILE A 5 -14.19 15.99 -11.77
N GLU A 6 -15.08 15.03 -11.95
CA GLU A 6 -15.69 14.25 -10.87
C GLU A 6 -14.70 13.19 -10.35
N TYR A 7 -14.76 12.88 -9.05
CA TYR A 7 -14.00 11.80 -8.42
C TYR A 7 -12.48 11.84 -8.62
N ALA A 8 -11.90 13.03 -8.80
CA ALA A 8 -10.46 13.21 -8.83
C ALA A 8 -9.86 12.94 -7.45
N ASN A 9 -8.71 12.27 -7.41
CA ASN A 9 -7.95 12.08 -6.18
C ASN A 9 -7.26 13.39 -5.82
N VAL A 10 -7.36 13.79 -4.55
CA VAL A 10 -6.72 14.99 -4.00
C VAL A 10 -6.00 14.60 -2.73
N GLY A 11 -4.68 14.75 -2.64
CA GLY A 11 -3.95 14.35 -1.44
C GLY A 11 -2.57 14.97 -1.32
N ILE A 12 -1.93 14.71 -0.19
CA ILE A 12 -0.55 15.16 0.06
C ILE A 12 0.40 14.07 -0.43
N ALA A 13 1.33 14.43 -1.31
CA ALA A 13 2.27 13.49 -1.90
C ALA A 13 3.03 12.71 -0.81
N TRP A 14 3.09 11.38 -0.97
CA TRP A 14 3.78 10.46 -0.04
C TRP A 14 3.22 10.43 1.38
N LYS A 15 1.96 10.84 1.57
CA LYS A 15 1.24 10.78 2.85
C LYS A 15 -0.13 10.13 2.66
N ASN A 16 -0.63 9.48 3.71
CA ASN A 16 -1.98 8.92 3.75
C ASN A 16 -3.02 9.98 4.14
N ILE A 17 -2.91 11.19 3.57
CA ILE A 17 -3.85 12.30 3.82
C ILE A 17 -4.38 12.75 2.47
N GLY A 18 -5.67 12.57 2.25
CA GLY A 18 -6.33 12.90 0.98
C GLY A 18 -7.84 12.77 1.07
N THR A 19 -8.49 13.13 -0.03
CA THR A 19 -9.92 13.12 -0.28
C THR A 19 -10.17 12.88 -1.77
N ILE A 20 -11.44 12.86 -2.16
CA ILE A 20 -11.88 12.80 -3.56
C ILE A 20 -12.76 14.00 -3.87
N SER A 21 -12.75 14.49 -5.12
CA SER A 21 -13.74 15.49 -5.55
C SER A 21 -15.13 14.85 -5.68
N ASN A 22 -16.17 15.65 -5.44
CA ASN A 22 -17.55 15.22 -5.65
C ASN A 22 -17.93 15.24 -7.14
N ASP A 23 -19.19 14.94 -7.43
CA ASP A 23 -19.83 15.02 -8.74
C ASP A 23 -19.89 16.45 -9.32
N GLU A 24 -19.62 17.48 -8.53
CA GLU A 24 -19.46 18.87 -9.02
C GLU A 24 -17.99 19.25 -9.25
N GLY A 25 -17.03 18.35 -8.99
CA GLY A 25 -15.59 18.61 -9.04
C GLY A 25 -15.04 19.42 -7.87
N LYS A 26 -15.82 19.61 -6.80
CA LYS A 26 -15.41 20.30 -5.57
C LYS A 26 -14.81 19.32 -4.57
N PHE A 27 -13.87 19.79 -3.77
CA PHE A 27 -13.22 18.99 -2.73
C PHE A 27 -12.94 19.85 -1.48
N ALA A 28 -12.73 19.18 -0.35
CA ALA A 28 -12.25 19.80 0.88
C ALA A 28 -11.20 18.89 1.52
N LEU A 29 -10.01 19.44 1.81
CA LEU A 29 -8.90 18.71 2.42
C LEU A 29 -8.33 19.54 3.58
N LEU A 30 -8.41 18.99 4.79
CA LEU A 30 -7.81 19.60 5.97
C LEU A 30 -6.33 19.22 6.05
N VAL A 31 -5.45 20.23 5.94
CA VAL A 31 -3.99 20.03 5.94
C VAL A 31 -3.37 20.56 7.24
N PRO A 32 -2.73 19.70 8.06
CA PRO A 32 -1.96 20.14 9.22
C PRO A 32 -0.84 21.10 8.82
N LYS A 33 -0.59 22.16 9.63
CA LYS A 33 0.47 23.14 9.38
C LYS A 33 1.87 22.52 9.27
N SER A 34 2.11 21.39 9.93
CA SER A 34 3.37 20.63 9.84
C SER A 34 3.68 20.12 8.42
N LEU A 35 2.68 20.10 7.53
CA LEU A 35 2.80 19.64 6.15
C LEU A 35 2.77 20.79 5.13
N ALA A 36 2.93 22.05 5.56
CA ALA A 36 2.90 23.21 4.68
C ALA A 36 3.98 23.18 3.58
N ASN A 37 5.11 22.50 3.82
CA ASN A 37 6.18 22.35 2.82
C ASN A 37 6.03 21.08 1.96
N CYS A 38 4.97 20.30 2.15
CA CYS A 38 4.67 19.15 1.30
C CYS A 38 3.91 19.59 0.04
N ASP A 39 3.87 18.68 -0.92
CA ASP A 39 3.19 18.94 -2.18
C ASP A 39 1.77 18.38 -2.14
N LEU A 40 0.79 19.21 -2.53
CA LEU A 40 -0.54 18.78 -2.90
C LEU A 40 -0.47 18.12 -4.29
N LEU A 41 -1.06 16.94 -4.41
CA LEU A 41 -1.13 16.13 -5.63
C LEU A 41 -2.60 15.90 -5.98
N ILE A 42 -2.97 16.24 -7.22
CA ILE A 42 -4.29 15.96 -7.79
C ILE A 42 -4.13 15.09 -9.01
N SER A 43 -4.92 14.02 -9.11
CA SER A 43 -4.89 13.12 -10.25
C SER A 43 -6.28 12.62 -10.63
N SER A 44 -6.49 12.44 -11.93
CA SER A 44 -7.69 11.83 -12.50
C SER A 44 -7.30 11.08 -13.77
N ILE A 45 -8.04 10.03 -14.10
CA ILE A 45 -7.77 9.18 -15.27
C ILE A 45 -7.91 10.02 -16.55
N GLY A 46 -6.93 9.93 -17.45
CA GLY A 46 -6.90 10.70 -18.70
C GLY A 46 -6.40 12.14 -18.53
N TYR A 47 -5.82 12.47 -17.38
CA TYR A 47 -5.24 13.78 -17.10
C TYR A 47 -3.83 13.66 -16.52
N LYS A 48 -2.99 14.63 -16.85
CA LYS A 48 -1.67 14.80 -16.25
C LYS A 48 -1.83 15.14 -14.77
N PRO A 49 -1.14 14.43 -13.85
CA PRO A 49 -1.16 14.77 -12.43
C PRO A 49 -0.69 16.20 -12.20
N TYR A 50 -1.45 16.95 -11.42
CA TYR A 50 -1.09 18.31 -11.01
C TYR A 50 -0.46 18.29 -9.63
N LYS A 51 0.63 19.03 -9.48
CA LYS A 51 1.42 19.08 -8.25
C LYS A 51 1.79 20.52 -7.92
N VAL A 52 1.54 20.94 -6.69
CA VAL A 52 1.88 22.28 -6.18
C VAL A 52 2.32 22.19 -4.73
N ASN A 53 3.29 23.01 -4.32
CA ASN A 53 3.66 23.08 -2.92
C ASN A 53 2.56 23.76 -2.10
N ILE A 54 2.20 23.21 -0.94
CA ILE A 54 1.10 23.76 -0.13
C ILE A 54 1.41 25.19 0.33
N SER A 55 2.68 25.53 0.57
CA SER A 55 3.10 26.87 0.96
C SER A 55 2.91 27.93 -0.13
N GLU A 56 2.75 27.51 -1.39
CA GLU A 56 2.53 28.39 -2.54
C GLU A 56 1.05 28.69 -2.78
N ILE A 57 0.14 28.00 -2.08
CA ILE A 57 -1.31 28.20 -2.20
C ILE A 57 -1.68 29.49 -1.45
N LYS A 58 -2.02 30.55 -2.20
CA LYS A 58 -2.34 31.87 -1.65
C LYS A 58 -3.84 32.14 -1.51
N ASN A 59 -4.68 31.36 -2.18
CA ASN A 59 -6.12 31.59 -2.27
C ASN A 59 -6.88 30.33 -1.83
N GLU A 60 -7.92 30.55 -1.04
CA GLU A 60 -8.97 29.58 -0.72
C GLU A 60 -10.32 30.24 -1.10
N PRO A 61 -11.12 29.67 -2.02
CA PRO A 61 -10.95 28.37 -2.68
C PRO A 61 -9.83 28.34 -3.73
N LEU A 62 -9.21 27.16 -3.88
CA LEU A 62 -8.20 26.88 -4.89
C LEU A 62 -8.86 26.23 -6.11
N ASP A 63 -8.82 26.92 -7.25
CA ASP A 63 -9.26 26.38 -8.54
C ASP A 63 -8.09 25.75 -9.30
N ILE A 64 -8.26 24.50 -9.74
CA ILE A 64 -7.20 23.70 -10.39
C ILE A 64 -7.71 23.21 -11.75
N GLN A 65 -6.93 23.46 -12.80
CA GLN A 65 -7.19 22.94 -14.14
C GLN A 65 -6.21 21.82 -14.46
N LEU A 66 -6.72 20.60 -14.67
CA LEU A 66 -5.91 19.48 -15.13
C LEU A 66 -5.78 19.51 -16.65
N LEU A 67 -4.60 19.15 -17.14
CA LEU A 67 -4.34 19.02 -18.57
C LEU A 67 -4.69 17.60 -19.01
N PRO A 68 -5.52 17.40 -20.04
CA PRO A 68 -5.78 16.07 -20.59
C PRO A 68 -4.47 15.44 -21.06
N GLU A 69 -4.29 14.15 -20.77
CA GLU A 69 -3.13 13.36 -21.17
C GLU A 69 -3.61 11.98 -21.62
N ASN A 70 -3.29 11.61 -22.86
CA ASN A 70 -3.60 10.28 -23.37
C ASN A 70 -2.60 9.29 -22.78
N ILE A 71 -3.05 8.50 -21.81
CA ILE A 71 -2.25 7.44 -21.21
C ILE A 71 -2.51 6.17 -22.04
N GLU A 72 -1.57 5.81 -22.90
CA GLU A 72 -1.57 4.48 -23.52
C GLU A 72 -1.24 3.45 -22.43
N ILE A 73 -2.21 2.59 -22.13
CA ILE A 73 -2.01 1.46 -21.24
C ILE A 73 -1.45 0.33 -22.09
N GLU A 74 -0.26 -0.16 -21.74
CA GLU A 74 0.27 -1.37 -22.36
C GLU A 74 -0.66 -2.56 -22.05
N GLU A 75 -0.97 -3.34 -23.08
CA GLU A 75 -1.74 -4.57 -22.91
C GLU A 75 -0.97 -5.51 -21.98
N VAL A 76 -1.58 -5.85 -20.85
CA VAL A 76 -1.01 -6.86 -19.95
C VAL A 76 -1.26 -8.24 -20.54
N ILE A 77 -0.21 -8.86 -21.07
CA ILE A 77 -0.27 -10.26 -21.49
C ILE A 77 -0.35 -11.13 -20.24
N VAL A 78 -1.57 -11.58 -19.92
CA VAL A 78 -1.79 -12.56 -18.84
C VAL A 78 -1.36 -13.93 -19.33
N SER A 79 -0.10 -14.29 -19.04
CA SER A 79 0.38 -15.66 -19.25
C SER A 79 -0.07 -16.55 -18.09
N ALA A 80 -0.72 -17.67 -18.41
CA ALA A 80 -1.06 -18.68 -17.40
C ALA A 80 0.23 -19.33 -16.88
N LEU A 81 0.72 -18.86 -15.74
CA LEU A 81 1.78 -19.53 -15.01
C LEU A 81 1.20 -20.79 -14.36
N THR A 82 1.85 -21.93 -14.52
CA THR A 82 1.47 -23.14 -13.79
C THR A 82 1.65 -22.92 -12.29
N ALA A 83 0.80 -23.53 -11.47
CA ALA A 83 0.90 -23.43 -10.00
C ALA A 83 2.32 -23.79 -9.51
N LYS A 84 2.95 -24.80 -10.11
CA LYS A 84 4.34 -25.18 -9.81
C LYS A 84 5.33 -24.04 -10.06
N ARG A 85 5.20 -23.32 -11.17
CA ARG A 85 6.08 -22.21 -11.51
C ARG A 85 5.89 -21.03 -10.57
N LEU A 86 4.64 -20.71 -10.20
CA LEU A 86 4.35 -19.67 -9.22
C LEU A 86 4.99 -19.95 -7.86
N VAL A 87 4.84 -21.17 -7.35
CA VAL A 87 5.46 -21.58 -6.08
C VAL A 87 6.98 -21.53 -6.17
N ALA A 88 7.57 -22.00 -7.27
CA ALA A 88 9.03 -21.97 -7.46
C ALA A 88 9.59 -20.53 -7.46
N GLU A 89 8.94 -19.60 -8.17
CA GLU A 89 9.32 -18.18 -8.16
C GLU A 89 9.15 -17.53 -6.78
N ALA A 90 8.07 -17.87 -6.06
CA ALA A 90 7.86 -17.38 -4.70
C ALA A 90 8.95 -17.86 -3.74
N VAL A 91 9.34 -19.14 -3.82
CA VAL A 91 10.44 -19.71 -3.03
C VAL A 91 11.76 -19.03 -3.37
N LYS A 92 12.05 -18.80 -4.66
CA LYS A 92 13.26 -18.11 -5.10
C LYS A 92 13.39 -16.69 -4.52
N LYS A 93 12.27 -16.00 -4.30
CA LYS A 93 12.23 -14.65 -3.72
C LYS A 93 12.22 -14.60 -2.19
N ILE A 94 12.22 -15.75 -1.49
CA ILE A 94 12.27 -15.76 -0.02
C ILE A 94 13.42 -14.91 0.55
N PRO A 95 14.67 -15.01 0.04
CA PRO A 95 15.79 -14.21 0.55
C PRO A 95 15.61 -12.69 0.36
N GLU A 96 14.84 -12.27 -0.64
CA GLU A 96 14.58 -10.85 -0.93
C GLU A 96 13.38 -10.32 -0.13
N ASN A 97 12.37 -11.15 0.09
CA ASN A 97 11.08 -10.74 0.68
C ASN A 97 11.03 -10.86 2.21
N TYR A 98 11.91 -11.66 2.82
CA TYR A 98 11.87 -11.96 4.25
C TYR A 98 13.23 -11.72 4.93
N SER A 99 13.18 -11.42 6.23
CA SER A 99 14.39 -11.23 7.04
C SER A 99 15.24 -12.51 7.06
N SER A 100 16.52 -12.34 6.75
CA SER A 100 17.56 -13.34 6.94
C SER A 100 18.08 -13.41 8.38
N LEU A 101 17.66 -12.49 9.24
CA LEU A 101 18.05 -12.43 10.66
C LEU A 101 16.89 -12.87 11.56
N PRO A 102 17.18 -13.59 12.66
CA PRO A 102 16.19 -13.89 13.67
C PRO A 102 15.66 -12.61 14.31
N TYR A 103 14.38 -12.58 14.65
CA TYR A 103 13.76 -11.41 15.29
C TYR A 103 12.65 -11.80 16.25
N MET A 104 12.41 -10.95 17.25
CA MET A 104 11.22 -11.02 18.09
C MET A 104 10.05 -10.37 17.34
N ALA A 105 8.95 -11.11 17.23
CA ALA A 105 7.73 -10.64 16.62
C ALA A 105 6.58 -10.65 17.63
N THR A 106 5.75 -9.62 17.58
CA THR A 106 4.50 -9.57 18.34
C THR A 106 3.34 -9.91 17.40
N GLY A 107 2.54 -10.91 17.76
CA GLY A 107 1.35 -11.30 17.03
C GLY A 107 0.08 -11.15 17.85
N PHE A 108 -1.04 -11.02 17.16
CA PHE A 108 -2.36 -11.00 17.75
C PHE A 108 -3.06 -12.33 17.45
N TYR A 109 -3.51 -13.02 18.50
CA TYR A 109 -4.27 -14.25 18.40
C TYR A 109 -5.72 -13.99 18.78
N ARG A 110 -6.66 -14.43 17.93
CA ARG A 110 -8.09 -14.39 18.21
C ARG A 110 -8.72 -15.74 17.87
N GLU A 111 -9.36 -16.33 18.87
CA GLU A 111 -10.23 -17.49 18.71
C GLU A 111 -11.68 -17.07 18.90
N ILE A 112 -12.57 -17.59 18.06
CA ILE A 112 -14.02 -17.32 18.13
C ILE A 112 -14.74 -18.65 18.15
N VAL A 113 -15.37 -18.98 19.27
CA VAL A 113 -16.21 -20.18 19.40
C VAL A 113 -17.64 -19.81 19.01
N LYS A 114 -18.20 -20.58 18.09
CA LYS A 114 -19.55 -20.37 17.55
C LYS A 114 -20.43 -21.57 17.83
N GLU A 115 -21.65 -21.32 18.28
CA GLU A 115 -22.74 -22.29 18.36
C GLU A 115 -23.91 -21.76 17.52
N ASN A 116 -24.48 -22.59 16.65
CA ASN A 116 -25.55 -22.20 15.73
C ASN A 116 -25.25 -20.93 14.91
N ASN A 117 -24.01 -20.80 14.41
CA ASN A 117 -23.50 -19.60 13.70
C ASN A 117 -23.49 -18.30 14.52
N LYS A 118 -23.76 -18.35 15.83
CA LYS A 118 -23.61 -17.21 16.74
C LYS A 118 -22.34 -17.39 17.56
N ALA A 119 -21.50 -16.37 17.56
CA ALA A 119 -20.36 -16.33 18.47
C ALA A 119 -20.87 -16.19 19.91
N PHE A 120 -20.44 -17.07 20.80
CA PHE A 120 -20.78 -16.99 22.23
C PHE A 120 -19.53 -16.86 23.11
N GLU A 121 -18.33 -17.13 22.57
CA GLU A 121 -17.07 -16.95 23.26
C GLU A 121 -16.00 -16.43 22.29
N ILE A 122 -15.20 -15.46 22.76
CA ILE A 122 -14.06 -14.89 22.04
C ILE A 122 -12.88 -14.86 23.01
N VAL A 123 -11.74 -15.40 22.57
CA VAL A 123 -10.47 -15.35 23.30
C VAL A 123 -9.49 -14.52 22.47
N GLU A 124 -8.84 -13.54 23.10
CA GLU A 124 -7.85 -12.68 22.47
C GLU A 124 -6.55 -12.68 23.27
N ALA A 125 -5.41 -12.68 22.58
CA ALA A 125 -4.10 -12.59 23.20
C ALA A 125 -3.11 -11.82 22.32
N VAL A 126 -2.15 -11.16 22.96
CA VAL A 126 -0.94 -10.64 22.33
C VAL A 126 0.19 -11.60 22.65
N LEU A 127 0.81 -12.16 21.62
CA LEU A 127 1.88 -13.16 21.73
C LEU A 127 3.19 -12.53 21.30
N GLU A 128 4.26 -12.80 22.03
CA GLU A 128 5.63 -12.56 21.56
C GLU A 128 6.24 -13.91 21.16
N PHE A 129 6.76 -14.02 19.95
CA PHE A 129 7.43 -15.22 19.48
C PHE A 129 8.75 -14.89 18.81
N PHE A 130 9.74 -15.74 19.10
CA PHE A 130 11.04 -15.69 18.46
C PHE A 130 10.95 -16.39 17.10
N LYS A 131 11.28 -15.65 16.05
CA LYS A 131 11.25 -16.15 14.68
C LYS A 131 12.67 -16.32 14.16
N THR A 132 13.00 -17.54 13.74
CA THR A 132 14.28 -17.88 13.14
C THR A 132 14.40 -17.35 11.71
N SER A 133 15.63 -17.37 11.16
CA SER A 133 15.87 -17.00 9.78
C SER A 133 15.06 -17.86 8.81
N TYR A 134 14.61 -17.25 7.71
CA TYR A 134 14.03 -17.99 6.58
C TYR A 134 15.08 -18.61 5.66
N LEU A 135 16.35 -18.25 5.83
CA LEU A 135 17.42 -18.89 5.07
C LEU A 135 17.74 -20.26 5.69
N PRO A 136 18.01 -21.29 4.86
CA PRO A 136 18.46 -22.57 5.38
C PRO A 136 19.74 -22.37 6.19
N GLU A 137 19.82 -23.00 7.36
CA GLU A 137 21.11 -23.15 8.04
C GLU A 137 21.99 -24.03 7.14
N GLU A 138 23.20 -23.57 6.80
CA GLU A 138 24.18 -24.45 6.17
C GLU A 138 24.48 -25.58 7.16
N GLU A 139 23.96 -26.78 6.88
CA GLU A 139 24.43 -27.99 7.54
C GLU A 139 25.93 -28.11 7.26
N LYS A 140 26.76 -27.74 8.23
CA LYS A 140 28.17 -28.12 8.23
C LYS A 140 28.20 -29.63 8.39
N ASP A 141 28.24 -30.32 7.27
CA ASP A 141 28.52 -31.75 7.18
C ASP A 141 29.89 -32.00 7.83
N GLN A 142 29.89 -32.26 9.15
CA GLN A 142 31.04 -32.79 9.86
C GLN A 142 31.13 -34.27 9.48
N GLY A 143 31.69 -34.54 8.30
CA GLY A 143 32.08 -35.90 7.92
C GLY A 143 32.96 -36.51 9.02
N PRO A 144 32.87 -37.83 9.26
CA PRO A 144 33.66 -38.47 10.31
C PRO A 144 35.14 -38.37 9.92
N ASN A 145 35.93 -37.72 10.78
CA ASN A 145 37.39 -37.82 10.74
C ASN A 145 37.79 -39.28 10.95
N ASN A 146 38.38 -39.90 9.92
CA ASN A 146 39.20 -41.11 10.03
C ASN A 146 40.44 -40.96 9.17
#